data_AF-A0A1Y0I1P5-F1
#
_entry.id   AF-A0A1Y0I1P5-F1
#
_cell.length_a   1.000
_cell.length_b   1.000
_cell.length_c   1.000
_cell.angle_alpha   90.00
_cell.angle_beta   90.00
_cell.angle_gamma   90.00
#
_symmetry.space_group_name_H-M   'P 1'
#
loop_
_entity.id
_entity.type
_entity.pdbx_description
1 polymer ?
#
loop_
_entity_poly.entity_id
_entity_poly.type
_entity_poly.pdbx_seq_one_letter_code
_entity_poly.pdbx_strand_id
1 'polypeptide(L)'
;MRVLLTGSAVPPVPDGAWPAAEAPSPPGPAGPTLDDVAGWWSPHADVETVALAVAGPAFLDAVAPVAPEVLAGVVPGPDGVDVPVAVRRRTSAGDGTGARRTVYADASQVPATGASEVLEGDAGAVTVPARSSTAAGHLLALAADAARGPDGAPGRVVLATGGSTSHDAGLGALLALAGSPTHVGDHGTTVPDDVVRAARAALGGTDLVAAVASDLPLLGLHGASATLDARHVDPAVAQHLERALGAVAHDVASAVEHAGATAGGGGALAGRDLLAASSAGRRLAGLPGTGSGGGLAHAVVALGGRLVPALRVVADDLGLDARLAGVDAVVVLADELGAHELGGGTVREVAARAAHHALPVVVVARAVVAGRREQAAAGVSGTYAWGDGDPRALVERVARTWSRG
;
A
#
# COMPACT_ATOMS: atom_id res chain seq x y z
N MET A 1 2.54 -31.78 -15.67
CA MET A 1 2.98 -30.81 -14.66
C MET A 1 2.02 -29.63 -14.69
N ARG A 2 1.53 -29.18 -13.53
CA ARG A 2 0.77 -27.95 -13.34
C ARG A 2 1.69 -26.91 -12.70
N VAL A 3 1.70 -25.70 -13.22
CA VAL A 3 2.58 -24.61 -12.77
C VAL A 3 1.74 -23.39 -12.44
N LEU A 4 1.95 -22.81 -11.26
CA LEU A 4 1.42 -21.49 -10.93
C LEU A 4 2.45 -20.43 -11.34
N LEU A 5 2.08 -19.57 -12.27
CA LEU A 5 2.87 -18.40 -12.66
C LEU A 5 2.32 -17.16 -11.96
N THR A 6 3.19 -16.44 -11.27
CA THR A 6 2.86 -15.21 -10.57
C THR A 6 3.99 -14.19 -10.67
N GLY A 7 3.78 -12.98 -10.17
CA GLY A 7 4.72 -11.88 -10.25
C GLY A 7 4.02 -10.57 -9.92
N SER A 8 4.82 -9.54 -9.64
CA SER A 8 4.29 -8.18 -9.57
C SER A 8 4.07 -7.66 -10.97
N ALA A 9 2.92 -7.06 -11.24
CA ALA A 9 2.83 -6.08 -12.32
C ALA A 9 3.93 -5.02 -12.10
N VAL A 10 4.49 -4.52 -13.20
CA VAL A 10 5.60 -3.54 -13.28
C VAL A 10 5.54 -2.54 -12.11
N PRO A 11 6.67 -2.24 -11.43
CA PRO A 11 6.69 -1.26 -10.35
C PRO A 11 6.05 0.06 -10.84
N PRO A 12 5.18 0.70 -10.02
CA PRO A 12 4.56 1.94 -10.43
C PRO A 12 5.65 2.96 -10.77
N VAL A 13 5.43 3.66 -11.89
CA VAL A 13 6.21 4.85 -12.24
C VAL A 13 6.16 5.81 -11.03
N PRO A 14 7.26 6.48 -10.65
CA PRO A 14 7.20 7.49 -9.61
C PRO A 14 6.30 8.64 -10.10
N ASP A 15 5.01 8.60 -9.77
CA ASP A 15 4.08 9.66 -10.11
C ASP A 15 4.32 10.88 -9.22
N GLY A 16 4.40 12.05 -9.85
CA GLY A 16 4.45 13.34 -9.18
C GLY A 16 5.81 13.67 -8.57
N ALA A 17 6.70 14.25 -9.37
CA ALA A 17 7.98 14.81 -8.95
C ALA A 17 7.83 15.53 -7.60
N TRP A 18 8.43 14.96 -6.56
CA TRP A 18 8.99 15.76 -5.49
C TRP A 18 9.97 16.75 -6.12
N PRO A 19 10.31 17.90 -5.49
CA PRO A 19 11.27 18.82 -6.07
C PRO A 19 12.60 18.09 -6.21
N ALA A 20 12.79 17.49 -7.38
CA ALA A 20 13.96 16.74 -7.76
C ALA A 20 14.82 17.72 -8.55
N ALA A 21 16.12 17.70 -8.29
CA ALA A 21 17.08 18.46 -9.08
C ALA A 21 17.13 17.96 -10.54
N GLU A 22 16.73 16.71 -10.82
CA GLU A 22 16.73 16.11 -12.16
C GLU A 22 15.54 15.15 -12.36
N ALA A 23 15.03 15.08 -13.59
CA ALA A 23 13.98 14.15 -13.97
C ALA A 23 14.43 12.68 -13.82
N PRO A 24 13.55 11.77 -13.35
CA PRO A 24 13.90 10.36 -13.29
C PRO A 24 14.26 9.82 -14.69
N SER A 25 15.22 8.90 -14.74
CA SER A 25 15.59 8.20 -15.98
C SER A 25 14.35 7.56 -16.62
N PRO A 26 14.22 7.58 -17.97
CA PRO A 26 13.09 6.95 -18.63
C PRO A 26 13.00 5.48 -18.24
N PRO A 27 11.79 4.91 -18.07
CA PRO A 27 11.65 3.48 -17.82
C PRO A 27 12.34 2.72 -18.96
N GLY A 28 13.14 1.71 -18.59
CA GLY A 28 13.76 0.80 -19.55
C GLY A 28 12.70 0.08 -20.41
N PRO A 29 13.11 -0.64 -21.47
CA PRO A 29 12.17 -1.38 -22.30
C PRO A 29 11.33 -2.31 -21.41
N ALA A 30 10.00 -2.28 -21.58
CA ALA A 30 9.09 -3.11 -20.82
C ALA A 30 9.50 -4.58 -20.98
N GLY A 31 9.82 -5.23 -19.85
CA GLY A 31 10.08 -6.66 -19.81
C GLY A 31 8.84 -7.47 -20.22
N PRO A 32 8.96 -8.81 -20.33
CA PRO A 32 7.83 -9.66 -20.62
C PRO A 32 6.72 -9.48 -19.57
N THR A 33 5.47 -9.60 -20.00
CA THR A 33 4.32 -9.66 -19.09
C THR A 33 4.12 -11.08 -18.54
N LEU A 34 3.27 -11.24 -17.54
CA LEU A 34 2.85 -12.58 -17.07
C LEU A 34 2.19 -13.39 -18.20
N ASP A 35 1.44 -12.74 -19.10
CA ASP A 35 0.80 -13.40 -20.24
C ASP A 35 1.84 -13.88 -21.27
N ASP A 36 2.89 -13.10 -21.52
CA ASP A 36 4.00 -13.51 -22.38
C ASP A 36 4.68 -14.77 -21.82
N VAL A 37 5.04 -14.74 -20.53
CA VAL A 37 5.70 -15.86 -19.86
C VAL A 37 4.78 -17.09 -19.80
N ALA A 38 3.49 -16.91 -19.53
CA ALA A 38 2.51 -17.99 -19.58
C ALA A 38 2.44 -18.60 -20.98
N GLY A 39 2.40 -17.77 -22.02
CA GLY A 39 2.41 -18.19 -23.41
C GLY A 39 3.65 -19.02 -23.76
N TRP A 40 4.83 -18.60 -23.31
CA TRP A 40 6.09 -19.31 -23.55
C TRP A 40 6.24 -20.60 -22.72
N TRP A 41 5.57 -20.69 -21.57
CA TRP A 41 5.61 -21.86 -20.70
C TRP A 41 4.56 -22.92 -21.06
N SER A 42 3.40 -22.50 -21.60
CA SER A 42 2.26 -23.38 -21.93
C SER A 42 2.56 -24.60 -22.83
N PRO A 43 3.57 -24.59 -23.75
CA PRO A 43 3.94 -25.79 -24.50
C PRO A 43 4.59 -26.89 -23.63
N HIS A 44 4.94 -26.58 -22.39
CA HIS A 44 5.71 -27.45 -21.50
C HIS A 44 4.93 -27.88 -20.24
N ALA A 45 3.92 -27.12 -19.81
CA ALA A 45 3.10 -27.43 -18.64
C ALA A 45 1.69 -26.82 -18.73
N ASP A 46 0.77 -27.28 -17.88
CA ASP A 46 -0.51 -26.61 -17.63
C ASP A 46 -0.24 -25.38 -16.73
N VAL A 47 -0.55 -24.17 -17.21
CA VAL A 47 -0.15 -22.92 -16.56
C VAL A 47 -1.38 -22.19 -16.02
N GLU A 48 -1.35 -21.92 -14.72
CA GLU A 48 -2.31 -21.05 -14.06
C GLU A 48 -1.62 -19.73 -13.69
N THR A 49 -2.16 -18.60 -14.15
CA THR A 49 -1.60 -17.28 -13.85
C THR A 49 -2.36 -16.60 -12.71
N VAL A 50 -1.62 -16.08 -11.73
CA VAL A 50 -2.14 -15.25 -10.64
C VAL A 50 -1.31 -13.99 -10.54
N ALA A 51 -1.86 -12.85 -10.97
CA ALA A 51 -1.18 -11.56 -10.85
C ALA A 51 -1.29 -11.03 -9.41
N LEU A 52 -0.15 -10.60 -8.86
CA LEU A 52 -0.10 -9.91 -7.58
C LEU A 52 0.30 -8.46 -7.82
N ALA A 53 -0.17 -7.56 -6.94
CA ALA A 53 0.17 -6.15 -6.99
C ALA A 53 0.06 -5.53 -5.60
N VAL A 54 0.91 -4.54 -5.34
CA VAL A 54 0.98 -3.85 -4.04
C VAL A 54 0.32 -2.49 -4.02
N ALA A 55 0.14 -1.87 -5.19
CA ALA A 55 -0.23 -0.48 -5.34
C ALA A 55 -0.68 -0.18 -6.77
N GLY A 56 -1.27 1.01 -6.95
CA GLY A 56 -1.58 1.53 -8.27
C GLY A 56 -2.74 0.83 -8.95
N PRO A 57 -3.02 1.18 -10.22
CA PRO A 57 -4.09 0.57 -11.01
C PRO A 57 -4.00 -0.97 -11.03
N ALA A 58 -2.77 -1.51 -11.02
CA ALA A 58 -2.51 -2.93 -10.97
C ALA A 58 -3.06 -3.63 -9.71
N PHE A 59 -3.18 -2.94 -8.58
CA PHE A 59 -3.81 -3.48 -7.37
C PHE A 59 -5.30 -3.79 -7.62
N LEU A 60 -6.03 -2.84 -8.21
CA LEU A 60 -7.44 -3.05 -8.54
C LEU A 60 -7.59 -4.12 -9.61
N ASP A 61 -6.72 -4.16 -10.62
CA ASP A 61 -6.76 -5.20 -11.64
C ASP A 61 -6.46 -6.59 -11.08
N ALA A 62 -5.52 -6.71 -10.14
CA ALA A 62 -5.20 -7.96 -9.48
C ALA A 62 -6.40 -8.56 -8.72
N VAL A 63 -7.22 -7.71 -8.06
CA VAL A 63 -8.41 -8.18 -7.33
C VAL A 63 -9.65 -8.32 -8.21
N ALA A 64 -9.60 -7.97 -9.49
CA ALA A 64 -10.72 -8.05 -10.42
C ALA A 64 -11.43 -9.42 -10.47
N PRO A 65 -10.74 -10.57 -10.42
CA PRO A 65 -11.38 -11.89 -10.45
C PRO A 65 -12.31 -12.16 -9.26
N VAL A 66 -12.08 -11.49 -8.12
CA VAL A 66 -12.84 -11.69 -6.87
C VAL A 66 -13.70 -10.48 -6.50
N ALA A 67 -13.44 -9.33 -7.10
CA ALA A 67 -14.22 -8.10 -6.99
C ALA A 67 -14.54 -7.57 -8.40
N PRO A 68 -15.42 -8.26 -9.16
CA PRO A 68 -15.63 -7.96 -10.57
C PRO A 68 -16.42 -6.67 -10.80
N GLU A 69 -17.20 -6.23 -9.81
CA GLU A 69 -18.01 -5.03 -9.93
C GLU A 69 -17.16 -3.77 -9.80
N VAL A 70 -17.19 -2.91 -10.82
CA VAL A 70 -16.51 -1.62 -10.82
C VAL A 70 -17.53 -0.52 -10.56
N LEU A 71 -17.26 0.32 -9.57
CA LEU A 71 -18.05 1.49 -9.25
C LEU A 71 -17.21 2.72 -9.58
N ALA A 72 -17.66 3.49 -10.58
CA ALA A 72 -17.08 4.78 -10.91
C ALA A 72 -17.67 5.86 -10.00
N GLY A 73 -16.83 6.80 -9.58
CA GLY A 73 -17.21 7.92 -8.75
C GLY A 73 -16.35 9.15 -9.04
N VAL A 74 -16.67 10.23 -8.35
CA VAL A 74 -15.91 11.47 -8.39
C VAL A 74 -15.70 11.92 -6.94
N VAL A 75 -14.48 12.34 -6.63
CA VAL A 75 -14.12 12.88 -5.32
C VAL A 75 -13.50 14.26 -5.48
N PRO A 76 -13.69 15.18 -4.52
CA PRO A 76 -13.00 16.46 -4.55
C PRO A 76 -11.49 16.25 -4.39
N GLY A 77 -10.74 16.71 -5.38
CA GLY A 77 -9.29 16.76 -5.39
C GLY A 77 -8.74 18.08 -4.81
N PRO A 78 -7.42 18.29 -4.96
CA PRO A 78 -6.78 19.56 -4.68
C PRO A 78 -7.50 20.74 -5.35
N ASP A 79 -7.56 21.87 -4.64
CA ASP A 79 -8.16 23.12 -5.12
C ASP A 79 -9.64 23.01 -5.55
N GLY A 80 -10.34 21.96 -5.11
CA GLY A 80 -11.75 21.72 -5.41
C GLY A 80 -11.99 21.16 -6.82
N VAL A 81 -10.95 20.70 -7.52
CA VAL A 81 -11.08 20.05 -8.82
C VAL A 81 -11.57 18.62 -8.63
N ASP A 82 -12.64 18.25 -9.32
CA ASP A 82 -13.20 16.90 -9.30
C ASP A 82 -12.23 15.87 -9.91
N VAL A 83 -11.98 14.79 -9.16
CA VAL A 83 -11.10 13.69 -9.56
C VAL A 83 -11.95 12.44 -9.81
N PRO A 84 -11.97 11.91 -11.04
CA PRO A 84 -12.64 10.65 -11.32
C PRO A 84 -11.88 9.50 -10.67
N VAL A 85 -12.60 8.60 -10.02
CA VAL A 85 -12.04 7.43 -9.33
C VAL A 85 -12.86 6.18 -9.65
N ALA A 86 -12.21 5.03 -9.57
CA ALA A 86 -12.86 3.73 -9.63
C ALA A 86 -12.55 2.92 -8.37
N VAL A 87 -13.55 2.23 -7.84
CA VAL A 87 -13.40 1.24 -6.77
C VAL A 87 -13.98 -0.09 -7.22
N ARG A 88 -13.44 -1.19 -6.70
CA ARG A 88 -13.95 -2.53 -6.99
C ARG A 88 -14.72 -3.08 -5.81
N ARG A 89 -15.84 -3.73 -6.07
CA ARG A 89 -16.70 -4.30 -5.04
C ARG A 89 -16.81 -5.80 -5.18
N ARG A 90 -16.59 -6.50 -4.07
CA ARG A 90 -16.97 -7.89 -3.87
C ARG A 90 -18.28 -7.93 -3.12
N THR A 91 -19.35 -8.32 -3.81
CA THR A 91 -20.60 -8.74 -3.18
C THR A 91 -20.43 -10.18 -2.71
N SER A 92 -20.91 -10.52 -1.51
CA SER A 92 -20.90 -11.91 -1.04
C SER A 92 -21.61 -12.77 -2.08
N ALA A 93 -20.95 -13.83 -2.55
CA ALA A 93 -21.67 -14.94 -3.16
C ALA A 93 -22.65 -15.48 -2.11
N GLY A 94 -23.84 -15.90 -2.54
CA GLY A 94 -24.92 -16.33 -1.66
C GLY A 94 -24.64 -17.68 -1.00
N ASP A 95 -23.78 -17.71 0.01
CA ASP A 95 -23.45 -18.89 0.82
C ASP A 95 -23.78 -18.71 2.30
N GLY A 96 -24.83 -17.95 2.63
CA GLY A 96 -25.50 -18.04 3.94
C GLY A 96 -24.67 -17.69 5.19
N THR A 97 -23.39 -17.33 5.05
CA THR A 97 -22.49 -16.97 6.16
C THR A 97 -22.04 -15.54 6.04
N GLY A 98 -22.94 -14.59 6.31
CA GLY A 98 -22.63 -13.24 6.81
C GLY A 98 -21.48 -12.44 6.17
N ALA A 99 -21.07 -12.70 4.93
CA ALA A 99 -19.87 -12.11 4.38
C ALA A 99 -20.13 -10.64 4.06
N ARG A 100 -19.43 -9.76 4.78
CA ARG A 100 -19.56 -8.31 4.63
C ARG A 100 -19.11 -7.90 3.23
N ARG A 101 -19.89 -7.03 2.58
CA ARG A 101 -19.53 -6.39 1.31
C ARG A 101 -18.16 -5.73 1.46
N THR A 102 -17.24 -6.07 0.56
CA THR A 102 -15.87 -5.54 0.58
C THR A 102 -15.66 -4.60 -0.61
N VAL A 103 -15.14 -3.41 -0.37
CA VAL A 103 -14.74 -2.45 -1.41
C VAL A 103 -13.23 -2.28 -1.38
N TYR A 104 -12.60 -2.35 -2.55
CA TYR A 104 -11.18 -2.14 -2.78
C TYR A 104 -11.00 -0.78 -3.45
N ALA A 105 -10.16 0.05 -2.85
CA ALA A 105 -9.81 1.37 -3.35
C ALA A 105 -8.29 1.51 -3.38
N ASP A 106 -7.79 2.38 -4.25
CA ASP A 106 -6.36 2.67 -4.41
C ASP A 106 -6.12 4.17 -4.30
N ALA A 107 -5.29 4.55 -3.33
CA ALA A 107 -4.97 5.94 -3.03
C ALA A 107 -4.12 6.61 -4.12
N SER A 108 -3.48 5.87 -5.02
CA SER A 108 -2.72 6.49 -6.11
C SER A 108 -3.62 7.17 -7.16
N GLN A 109 -4.92 6.86 -7.19
CA GLN A 109 -5.88 7.49 -8.11
C GLN A 109 -6.13 8.97 -7.81
N VAL A 110 -5.81 9.42 -6.59
CA VAL A 110 -6.09 10.78 -6.15
C VAL A 110 -4.78 11.57 -5.98
N PRO A 111 -4.66 12.75 -6.62
CA PRO A 111 -3.48 13.58 -6.47
C PRO A 111 -3.40 14.19 -5.07
N ALA A 112 -2.19 14.25 -4.53
CA ALA A 112 -1.93 14.85 -3.21
C ALA A 112 -1.38 16.28 -3.28
N THR A 113 -1.25 16.88 -4.47
CA THR A 113 -0.62 18.19 -4.65
C THR A 113 -1.35 19.28 -3.88
N GLY A 114 -0.62 20.23 -3.29
CA GLY A 114 -1.18 21.43 -2.66
C GLY A 114 -0.27 22.64 -2.83
N ALA A 115 -0.65 23.77 -2.23
CA ALA A 115 0.15 25.00 -2.24
C ALA A 115 1.56 24.73 -1.67
N SER A 116 2.59 25.21 -2.35
CA SER A 116 3.96 25.05 -1.87
C SER A 116 4.29 26.10 -0.81
N GLU A 117 5.07 25.71 0.19
CA GLU A 117 5.69 26.63 1.15
C GLU A 117 7.14 26.91 0.75
N VAL A 118 7.70 28.00 1.27
CA VAL A 118 9.12 28.34 1.09
C VAL A 118 9.81 28.23 2.44
N LEU A 119 10.81 27.35 2.51
CA LEU A 119 11.69 27.20 3.65
C LEU A 119 12.92 28.07 3.46
N GLU A 120 13.10 29.05 4.34
CA GLU A 120 14.35 29.80 4.42
C GLU A 120 15.36 28.97 5.22
N GLY A 121 16.45 28.56 4.56
CA GLY A 121 17.55 27.82 5.18
C GLY A 121 18.91 28.50 4.99
N ASP A 122 19.92 28.03 5.72
CA ASP A 122 21.30 28.56 5.63
C ASP A 122 21.91 28.45 4.22
N ALA A 123 21.40 27.53 3.39
CA ALA A 123 21.81 27.33 2.00
C ALA A 123 20.94 28.10 0.97
N GLY A 124 19.96 28.88 1.43
CA GLY A 124 18.99 29.61 0.61
C GLY A 124 17.55 29.11 0.76
N ALA A 125 16.63 29.78 0.08
CA ALA A 125 15.21 29.44 0.08
C ALA A 125 14.93 28.17 -0.74
N VAL A 126 14.24 27.20 -0.13
CA VAL A 126 13.84 25.94 -0.77
C VAL A 126 12.33 25.81 -0.77
N THR A 127 11.74 25.60 -1.94
CA THR A 127 10.29 25.40 -2.09
C THR A 127 9.91 23.96 -1.74
N VAL A 128 8.99 23.78 -0.81
CA VAL A 128 8.45 22.48 -0.40
C VAL A 128 7.00 22.36 -0.84
N PRO A 129 6.66 21.46 -1.77
CA PRO A 129 5.27 21.28 -2.18
C PRO A 129 4.49 20.62 -1.05
N ALA A 130 3.35 21.19 -0.65
CA ALA A 130 2.44 20.48 0.24
C ALA A 130 1.89 19.23 -0.43
N ARG A 131 1.77 18.16 0.36
CA ARG A 131 1.30 16.84 -0.08
C ARG A 131 0.15 16.36 0.81
N SER A 132 -1.06 16.83 0.54
CA SER A 132 -2.24 16.55 1.35
C SER A 132 -2.88 15.20 1.02
N SER A 133 -3.39 14.52 2.05
CA SER A 133 -4.20 13.31 1.93
C SER A 133 -5.71 13.56 1.84
N THR A 134 -6.17 14.82 1.74
CA THR A 134 -7.61 15.17 1.71
C THR A 134 -8.41 14.39 0.67
N ALA A 135 -7.92 14.33 -0.57
CA ALA A 135 -8.60 13.60 -1.64
C ALA A 135 -8.69 12.09 -1.37
N ALA A 136 -7.69 11.52 -0.69
CA ALA A 136 -7.73 10.12 -0.25
C ALA A 136 -8.74 9.91 0.89
N GLY A 137 -8.97 10.90 1.75
CA GLY A 137 -10.07 10.89 2.72
C GLY A 137 -11.45 10.87 2.05
N HIS A 138 -11.65 11.65 0.99
CA HIS A 138 -12.87 11.60 0.18
C HIS A 138 -13.06 10.26 -0.52
N LEU A 139 -11.98 9.69 -1.09
CA LEU A 139 -12.01 8.34 -1.67
C LEU A 139 -12.39 7.29 -0.62
N LEU A 140 -11.85 7.39 0.59
CA LEU A 140 -12.17 6.49 1.69
C LEU A 140 -13.64 6.62 2.13
N ALA A 141 -14.17 7.85 2.20
CA ALA A 141 -15.59 8.08 2.48
C ALA A 141 -16.49 7.43 1.42
N LEU A 142 -16.19 7.67 0.13
CA LEU A 142 -16.90 7.08 -1.00
C LEU A 142 -16.86 5.55 -0.95
N ALA A 143 -15.69 4.97 -0.68
CA ALA A 143 -15.53 3.52 -0.57
C ALA A 143 -16.31 2.93 0.62
N ALA A 144 -16.34 3.62 1.76
CA ALA A 144 -17.10 3.21 2.94
C ALA A 144 -18.61 3.24 2.67
N ASP A 145 -19.11 4.29 2.03
CA ASP A 145 -20.51 4.38 1.60
C ASP A 145 -20.86 3.26 0.61
N ALA A 146 -20.00 3.00 -0.38
CA ALA A 146 -20.18 1.91 -1.34
C ALA A 146 -20.15 0.51 -0.69
N ALA A 147 -19.46 0.36 0.45
CA ALA A 147 -19.35 -0.87 1.21
C ALA A 147 -20.55 -1.14 2.10
N ARG A 148 -21.41 -0.15 2.38
CA ARG A 148 -22.61 -0.36 3.21
C ARG A 148 -23.59 -1.33 2.56
N GLY A 149 -24.22 -2.15 3.40
CA GLY A 149 -25.31 -3.04 3.02
C GLY A 149 -26.61 -2.27 2.71
N PRO A 150 -27.60 -2.92 2.07
CA PRO A 150 -28.92 -2.32 1.80
C PRO A 150 -29.66 -1.88 3.08
N ASP A 151 -29.39 -2.55 4.19
CA ASP A 151 -29.91 -2.28 5.54
C ASP A 151 -29.08 -1.23 6.31
N GLY A 152 -28.06 -0.65 5.67
CA GLY A 152 -27.12 0.28 6.30
C GLY A 152 -26.02 -0.40 7.14
N ALA A 153 -25.93 -1.73 7.15
CA ALA A 153 -24.89 -2.43 7.88
C ALA A 153 -23.49 -2.08 7.33
N PRO A 154 -22.49 -1.85 8.18
CA PRO A 154 -21.14 -1.50 7.73
C PRO A 154 -20.47 -2.68 7.01
N GLY A 155 -19.81 -2.36 5.89
CA GLY A 155 -19.01 -3.31 5.13
C GLY A 155 -17.54 -3.32 5.55
N ARG A 156 -16.69 -3.71 4.60
CA ARG A 156 -15.23 -3.67 4.70
C ARG A 156 -14.66 -2.80 3.58
N VAL A 157 -13.67 -1.99 3.90
CA VAL A 157 -12.88 -1.24 2.91
C VAL A 157 -11.42 -1.67 3.00
N VAL A 158 -10.85 -2.03 1.86
CA VAL A 158 -9.42 -2.25 1.67
C VAL A 158 -8.88 -1.08 0.86
N LEU A 159 -8.07 -0.23 1.49
CA LEU A 159 -7.41 0.90 0.85
C LEU A 159 -5.94 0.53 0.59
N ALA A 160 -5.53 0.39 -0.67
CA ALA A 160 -4.13 0.36 -1.03
C ALA A 160 -3.52 1.75 -0.82
N THR A 161 -2.50 1.84 0.02
CA THR A 161 -1.82 3.11 0.36
C THR A 161 -0.53 3.32 -0.44
N GLY A 162 -0.02 2.26 -1.07
CA GLY A 162 1.15 2.36 -1.95
C GLY A 162 0.85 3.20 -3.19
N GLY A 163 1.87 3.86 -3.74
CA GLY A 163 1.71 4.75 -4.89
C GLY A 163 1.08 6.12 -4.58
N SER A 164 0.53 6.32 -3.37
CA SER A 164 0.10 7.66 -2.94
C SER A 164 1.29 8.63 -2.86
N THR A 165 1.03 9.86 -3.26
CA THR A 165 1.99 10.98 -3.21
C THR A 165 1.78 11.91 -2.01
N SER A 166 0.86 11.55 -1.10
CA SER A 166 0.60 12.27 0.16
C SER A 166 1.82 12.24 1.09
N HIS A 167 1.94 13.24 1.95
CA HIS A 167 3.00 13.36 2.96
C HIS A 167 2.61 14.34 4.09
N ASP A 168 1.45 14.09 4.71
CA ASP A 168 0.86 14.94 5.76
C ASP A 168 0.43 14.14 7.00
N ALA A 169 1.03 12.95 7.21
CA ALA A 169 0.71 12.02 8.30
C ALA A 169 -0.76 11.54 8.30
N GLY A 170 -1.45 11.71 7.16
CA GLY A 170 -2.87 11.36 6.99
C GLY A 170 -3.84 12.42 7.54
N LEU A 171 -3.35 13.62 7.89
CA LEU A 171 -4.18 14.69 8.45
C LEU A 171 -5.31 15.12 7.53
N GLY A 172 -5.01 15.36 6.24
CA GLY A 172 -6.02 15.73 5.25
C GLY A 172 -7.13 14.68 5.16
N ALA A 173 -6.78 13.40 5.20
CA ALA A 173 -7.77 12.32 5.18
C ALA A 173 -8.68 12.32 6.41
N LEU A 174 -8.13 12.55 7.62
CA LEU A 174 -8.91 12.65 8.86
C LEU A 174 -9.87 13.84 8.82
N LEU A 175 -9.38 15.00 8.36
CA LEU A 175 -10.16 16.24 8.26
C LEU A 175 -11.29 16.12 7.22
N ALA A 176 -11.01 15.52 6.07
CA ALA A 176 -12.00 15.24 5.03
C ALA A 176 -13.14 14.35 5.57
N LEU A 177 -12.79 13.26 6.28
CA LEU A 177 -13.76 12.36 6.89
C LEU A 177 -14.56 13.02 8.02
N ALA A 178 -13.95 13.93 8.77
CA ALA A 178 -14.62 14.71 9.80
C ALA A 178 -15.55 15.81 9.24
N GLY A 179 -15.57 16.02 7.92
CA GLY A 179 -16.36 17.08 7.27
C GLY A 179 -15.78 18.48 7.46
N SER A 180 -14.49 18.59 7.80
CA SER A 180 -13.77 19.86 8.01
C SER A 180 -12.47 19.91 7.19
N PRO A 181 -12.52 19.82 5.85
CA PRO A 181 -11.30 19.91 5.04
C PRO A 181 -10.71 21.32 5.18
N THR A 182 -9.65 21.49 5.95
CA THR A 182 -8.94 22.79 6.02
C THR A 182 -8.24 23.05 4.70
N HIS A 183 -8.29 24.30 4.23
CA HIS A 183 -7.46 24.76 3.12
C HIS A 183 -5.98 24.69 3.52
N VAL A 184 -5.18 23.97 2.73
CA VAL A 184 -3.73 23.87 2.90
C VAL A 184 -3.13 25.27 2.76
N GLY A 185 -2.53 25.80 3.83
CA GLY A 185 -1.88 27.13 3.83
C GLY A 185 -2.01 27.95 5.11
N ASP A 186 -2.85 27.55 6.07
CA ASP A 186 -2.91 28.27 7.35
C ASP A 186 -1.79 27.76 8.28
N HIS A 187 -0.82 28.64 8.55
CA HIS A 187 0.34 28.34 9.36
C HIS A 187 -0.08 27.89 10.76
N GLY A 188 0.24 26.63 11.10
CA GLY A 188 -0.10 26.03 12.39
C GLY A 188 -1.41 25.25 12.34
N THR A 189 -1.46 24.17 11.56
CA THR A 189 -2.58 23.23 11.57
C THR A 189 -2.57 22.44 12.89
N THR A 190 -3.13 23.02 13.93
CA THR A 190 -3.51 22.27 15.13
C THR A 190 -4.57 21.26 14.75
N VAL A 191 -4.33 19.98 15.02
CA VAL A 191 -5.32 18.94 14.75
C VAL A 191 -6.51 19.13 15.72
N PRO A 192 -7.76 19.29 15.23
CA PRO A 192 -8.90 19.45 16.13
C PRO A 192 -9.06 18.23 17.05
N ASP A 193 -9.31 18.48 18.34
CA ASP A 193 -9.42 17.43 19.36
C ASP A 193 -10.44 16.33 19.01
N ASP A 194 -11.49 16.69 18.27
CA ASP A 194 -12.56 15.76 17.92
C ASP A 194 -12.49 15.17 16.52
N VAL A 195 -11.45 15.48 15.74
CA VAL A 195 -11.33 15.05 14.34
C VAL A 195 -11.42 13.53 14.21
N VAL A 196 -10.74 12.79 15.10
CA VAL A 196 -10.73 11.32 15.08
C VAL A 196 -12.10 10.76 15.41
N ARG A 197 -12.80 11.36 16.38
CA ARG A 197 -14.16 10.95 16.78
C ARG A 197 -15.14 11.21 15.64
N ALA A 198 -15.10 12.39 15.02
CA ALA A 198 -15.95 12.75 13.90
C ALA A 198 -15.70 11.85 12.69
N ALA A 199 -14.44 11.62 12.32
CA ALA A 199 -14.07 10.75 11.21
C ALA A 199 -14.48 9.28 11.45
N ARG A 200 -14.32 8.75 12.68
CA ARG A 200 -14.83 7.42 13.04
C ARG A 200 -16.35 7.33 12.94
N ALA A 201 -17.07 8.37 13.36
CA ALA A 201 -18.52 8.43 13.26
C ALA A 201 -18.98 8.42 11.79
N ALA A 202 -18.30 9.16 10.90
CA ALA A 202 -18.58 9.18 9.47
C ALA A 202 -18.42 7.79 8.82
N LEU A 203 -17.42 7.01 9.26
CA LEU A 203 -17.19 5.65 8.76
C LEU A 203 -18.19 4.61 9.31
N GLY A 204 -18.98 4.95 10.34
CA GLY A 204 -20.12 4.14 10.78
C GLY A 204 -19.79 2.69 11.16
N GLY A 205 -18.58 2.42 11.67
CA GLY A 205 -18.15 1.07 12.03
C GLY A 205 -17.67 0.19 10.87
N THR A 206 -17.37 0.78 9.71
CA THR A 206 -16.74 0.10 8.57
C THR A 206 -15.45 -0.62 8.99
N ASP A 207 -15.29 -1.87 8.55
CA ASP A 207 -14.04 -2.62 8.76
C ASP A 207 -12.94 -2.08 7.84
N LEU A 208 -11.95 -1.39 8.41
CA LEU A 208 -10.92 -0.66 7.65
C LEU A 208 -9.61 -1.45 7.61
N VAL A 209 -9.11 -1.67 6.39
CA VAL A 209 -7.81 -2.29 6.13
C VAL A 209 -6.99 -1.39 5.22
N ALA A 210 -5.81 -0.97 5.69
CA ALA A 210 -4.81 -0.42 4.79
C ALA A 210 -3.94 -1.56 4.25
N ALA A 211 -3.97 -1.75 2.93
CA ALA A 211 -3.03 -2.59 2.21
C ALA A 211 -1.74 -1.80 1.99
N VAL A 212 -0.74 -2.06 2.85
CA VAL A 212 0.52 -1.31 2.89
C VAL A 212 1.57 -1.97 1.99
N ALA A 213 2.29 -1.17 1.21
CA ALA A 213 3.35 -1.64 0.31
C ALA A 213 4.73 -1.76 0.99
N SER A 214 4.88 -1.25 2.21
CA SER A 214 6.09 -1.35 3.02
C SER A 214 5.75 -1.43 4.50
N ASP A 215 6.69 -1.89 5.31
CA ASP A 215 6.61 -1.98 6.77
C ASP A 215 7.25 -0.78 7.48
N LEU A 216 7.63 0.27 6.75
CA LEU A 216 8.27 1.45 7.29
C LEU A 216 7.33 2.19 8.27
N PRO A 217 7.82 2.60 9.46
CA PRO A 217 7.05 3.44 10.38
C PRO A 217 6.84 4.84 9.79
N LEU A 218 5.96 5.63 10.41
CA LEU A 218 5.74 7.02 9.99
C LEU A 218 6.99 7.88 10.22
N LEU A 219 7.63 7.71 11.38
CA LEU A 219 8.73 8.55 11.86
C LEU A 219 10.01 7.74 12.11
N GLY A 220 11.14 8.44 12.19
CA GLY A 220 12.44 7.92 12.60
C GLY A 220 13.42 7.76 11.43
N LEU A 221 14.57 7.14 11.71
CA LEU A 221 15.68 6.97 10.75
C LEU A 221 15.29 6.21 9.48
N HIS A 222 14.24 5.40 9.55
CA HIS A 222 13.67 4.66 8.43
C HIS A 222 12.18 5.02 8.23
N GLY A 223 11.77 6.21 8.67
CA GLY A 223 10.40 6.70 8.56
C GLY A 223 10.01 7.10 7.13
N ALA A 224 8.80 7.62 6.97
CA ALA A 224 8.28 8.02 5.66
C ALA A 224 9.21 9.03 4.96
N SER A 225 9.67 10.05 5.67
CA SER A 225 10.51 11.12 5.12
C SER A 225 11.92 10.64 4.73
N ALA A 226 12.44 9.59 5.40
CA ALA A 226 13.75 9.02 5.09
C ALA A 226 13.80 8.40 3.68
N THR A 227 12.65 7.97 3.15
CA THR A 227 12.56 7.38 1.80
C THR A 227 12.59 8.42 0.67
N LEU A 228 12.47 9.70 0.99
CA LEU A 228 12.44 10.78 0.00
C LEU A 228 13.81 11.01 -0.66
N ASP A 229 14.90 10.52 -0.06
CA ASP A 229 16.24 10.53 -0.66
C ASP A 229 16.27 9.77 -2.00
N ALA A 230 15.58 8.62 -2.07
CA ALA A 230 15.41 7.87 -3.32
C ALA A 230 14.61 8.63 -4.40
N ARG A 231 13.98 9.76 -4.02
CA ARG A 231 13.27 10.69 -4.91
C ARG A 231 14.05 11.99 -5.13
N HIS A 232 15.31 12.03 -4.73
CA HIS A 232 16.22 13.18 -4.84
C HIS A 232 15.70 14.45 -4.15
N VAL A 233 14.96 14.28 -3.05
CA VAL A 233 14.52 15.39 -2.20
C VAL A 233 15.69 15.85 -1.33
N ASP A 234 15.85 17.17 -1.23
CA ASP A 234 16.87 17.76 -0.37
C ASP A 234 16.74 17.27 1.08
N PRO A 235 17.84 16.84 1.74
CA PRO A 235 17.81 16.36 3.11
C PRO A 235 17.20 17.35 4.12
N ALA A 236 17.37 18.66 3.93
CA ALA A 236 16.78 19.68 4.79
C ALA A 236 15.25 19.72 4.65
N VAL A 237 14.73 19.50 3.43
CA VAL A 237 13.29 19.34 3.17
C VAL A 237 12.77 18.07 3.81
N ALA A 238 13.46 16.94 3.64
CA ALA A 238 13.07 15.68 4.28
C ALA A 238 13.03 15.80 5.80
N GLN A 239 14.00 16.48 6.42
CA GLN A 239 14.02 16.76 7.86
C GLN A 239 12.91 17.73 8.30
N HIS A 240 12.57 18.71 7.47
CA HIS A 240 11.44 19.59 7.73
C HIS A 240 10.13 18.80 7.75
N LEU A 241 9.89 17.99 6.73
CA LEU A 241 8.70 17.15 6.63
C LEU A 241 8.62 16.15 7.79
N GLU A 242 9.73 15.53 8.18
CA GLU A 242 9.79 14.65 9.35
C GLU A 242 9.32 15.35 10.62
N ARG A 243 9.74 16.60 10.84
CA ARG A 243 9.29 17.42 11.98
C ARG A 243 7.79 17.73 11.90
N ALA A 244 7.28 18.06 10.72
CA ALA A 244 5.86 18.31 10.49
C ALA A 244 5.01 17.05 10.74
N LEU A 245 5.41 15.90 10.18
CA LEU A 245 4.77 14.61 10.46
C LEU A 245 4.78 14.28 11.96
N GLY A 246 5.87 14.60 12.66
CA GLY A 246 6.01 14.41 14.10
C GLY A 246 4.99 15.20 14.92
N ALA A 247 4.75 16.46 14.55
CA ALA A 247 3.75 17.30 15.19
C ALA A 247 2.32 16.74 14.97
N VAL A 248 1.97 16.40 13.73
CA VAL A 248 0.67 15.79 13.41
C VAL A 248 0.47 14.46 14.15
N ALA A 249 1.49 13.59 14.17
CA ALA A 249 1.42 12.32 14.87
C ALA A 249 1.18 12.48 16.37
N HIS A 250 1.78 13.50 16.99
CA HIS A 250 1.55 13.83 18.39
C HIS A 250 0.10 14.25 18.66
N ASP A 251 -0.43 15.16 17.85
CA ASP A 251 -1.79 15.68 18.04
C ASP A 251 -2.85 14.61 17.74
N VAL A 252 -2.67 13.82 16.67
CA VAL A 252 -3.56 12.70 16.32
C VAL A 252 -3.61 11.67 17.45
N ALA A 253 -2.47 11.35 18.06
CA ALA A 253 -2.44 10.43 19.18
C ALA A 253 -3.21 10.96 20.40
N SER A 254 -3.05 12.26 20.70
CA SER A 254 -3.81 12.93 21.76
C SER A 254 -5.32 12.87 21.49
N ALA A 255 -5.75 13.12 20.25
CA ALA A 255 -7.14 13.01 19.83
C ALA A 255 -7.68 11.56 19.94
N VAL A 256 -6.86 10.54 19.60
CA VAL A 256 -7.22 9.12 19.75
C VAL A 256 -7.48 8.76 21.22
N GLU A 257 -6.62 9.23 22.14
CA GLU A 257 -6.77 8.96 23.57
C GLU A 257 -8.04 9.58 24.15
N HIS A 258 -8.31 10.84 23.80
CA HIS A 258 -9.53 11.52 24.22
C HIS A 258 -10.80 10.85 23.66
N ALA A 259 -10.77 10.41 22.40
CA ALA A 259 -11.87 9.65 21.81
C ALA A 259 -12.09 8.29 22.50
N GLY A 260 -11.02 7.65 23.00
CA GLY A 260 -11.13 6.41 23.77
C GLY A 260 -11.68 6.61 25.19
N ALA A 261 -11.26 7.68 25.86
CA ALA A 261 -11.70 8.01 27.22
C ALA A 261 -13.21 8.32 27.32
N THR A 262 -13.81 8.81 26.23
CA THR A 262 -15.24 9.15 26.17
C THR A 262 -16.14 7.94 25.85
N ALA A 263 -15.60 6.87 25.28
CA ALA A 263 -16.33 5.63 25.00
C ALA A 263 -16.42 4.69 26.23
N GLY A 264 -15.46 4.79 27.16
CA GLY A 264 -15.48 4.09 28.45
C GLY A 264 -16.21 4.89 29.51
N GLY A 265 -17.54 4.74 29.61
CA GLY A 265 -18.33 5.40 30.65
C GLY A 265 -17.91 5.00 32.07
N GLY A 266 -17.40 5.98 32.83
CA GLY A 266 -17.36 5.96 34.29
C GLY A 266 -16.13 5.35 34.94
N GLY A 267 -15.15 6.18 35.28
CA GLY A 267 -14.05 5.80 36.18
C GLY A 267 -13.11 6.97 36.46
N ALA A 268 -13.08 7.38 37.72
CA ALA A 268 -12.27 8.42 38.36
C ALA A 268 -10.89 8.76 37.74
N LEU A 269 -10.42 9.98 38.07
CA LEU A 269 -9.05 10.51 37.96
C LEU A 269 -7.94 9.64 38.62
N ALA A 270 -8.16 8.34 38.82
CA ALA A 270 -7.19 7.41 39.36
C ALA A 270 -6.30 6.88 38.22
N GLY A 271 -5.11 7.47 38.11
CA GLY A 271 -3.99 6.89 37.37
C GLY A 271 -4.04 7.10 35.85
N ARG A 272 -4.08 8.36 35.39
CA ARG A 272 -3.56 8.66 34.05
C ARG A 272 -2.06 8.36 34.09
N ASP A 273 -1.65 7.27 33.45
CA ASP A 273 -0.24 7.00 33.20
C ASP A 273 0.25 8.06 32.20
N LEU A 274 0.89 9.11 32.73
CA LEU A 274 1.45 10.20 31.94
C LEU A 274 2.56 9.72 30.99
N LEU A 275 3.17 8.56 31.28
CA LEU A 275 4.10 7.90 30.37
C LEU A 275 3.35 7.14 29.26
N ALA A 276 2.17 6.58 29.54
CA ALA A 276 1.31 5.96 28.52
C ALA A 276 0.88 6.98 27.47
N ALA A 277 0.46 8.19 27.88
CA ALA A 277 0.12 9.29 26.97
C ALA A 277 1.30 9.70 26.06
N SER A 278 2.50 9.83 26.65
CA SER A 278 3.74 10.09 25.90
C SER A 278 4.18 8.91 25.00
N SER A 279 3.63 7.73 25.25
CA SER A 279 3.96 6.49 24.53
C SER A 279 2.94 6.17 23.44
N ALA A 280 1.71 6.67 23.51
CA ALA A 280 0.67 6.36 22.54
C ALA A 280 0.98 6.97 21.16
N GLY A 281 1.46 8.22 21.12
CA GLY A 281 1.92 8.84 19.86
C GLY A 281 3.11 8.12 19.24
N ARG A 282 4.11 7.76 20.06
CA ARG A 282 5.24 6.93 19.62
C ARG A 282 4.80 5.51 19.21
N ARG A 283 3.79 4.96 19.88
CA ARG A 283 3.28 3.62 19.59
C ARG A 283 2.54 3.62 18.27
N LEU A 284 1.66 4.59 18.02
CA LEU A 284 0.90 4.71 16.78
C LEU A 284 1.81 4.99 15.59
N ALA A 285 2.64 6.04 15.66
CA ALA A 285 3.56 6.41 14.58
C ALA A 285 4.72 5.41 14.36
N GLY A 286 5.01 4.58 15.37
CA GLY A 286 6.05 3.56 15.32
C GLY A 286 5.57 2.18 14.86
N LEU A 287 4.27 1.99 14.59
CA LEU A 287 3.79 0.70 14.08
C LEU A 287 4.35 0.44 12.67
N PRO A 288 4.79 -0.80 12.39
CA PRO A 288 5.24 -1.16 11.05
C PRO A 288 4.18 -0.87 9.98
N GLY A 289 4.57 -0.15 8.94
CA GLY A 289 3.75 0.21 7.78
C GLY A 289 2.99 1.53 7.90
N THR A 290 3.07 2.22 9.03
CA THR A 290 2.39 3.51 9.21
C THR A 290 2.93 4.64 8.34
N GLY A 291 4.15 4.51 7.81
CA GLY A 291 4.71 5.45 6.84
C GLY A 291 4.16 5.28 5.42
N SER A 292 3.40 4.22 5.14
CA SER A 292 2.85 3.97 3.80
C SER A 292 1.89 5.09 3.38
N GLY A 293 2.05 5.58 2.14
CA GLY A 293 1.31 6.72 1.61
C GLY A 293 1.54 8.02 2.38
N GLY A 294 2.77 8.24 2.88
CA GLY A 294 3.14 9.44 3.66
C GLY A 294 2.34 9.62 4.95
N GLY A 295 1.87 8.51 5.52
CA GLY A 295 1.05 8.49 6.73
C GLY A 295 -0.45 8.30 6.53
N LEU A 296 -0.91 8.00 5.32
CA LEU A 296 -2.27 7.49 5.11
C LEU A 296 -2.56 6.25 5.97
N ALA A 297 -1.61 5.33 6.05
CA ALA A 297 -1.71 4.16 6.92
C ALA A 297 -1.79 4.54 8.41
N HIS A 298 -1.06 5.57 8.84
CA HIS A 298 -1.16 6.13 10.20
C HIS A 298 -2.58 6.63 10.50
N ALA A 299 -3.22 7.36 9.57
CA ALA A 299 -4.62 7.77 9.73
C ALA A 299 -5.58 6.57 9.82
N VAL A 300 -5.39 5.52 9.02
CA VAL A 300 -6.21 4.30 9.11
C VAL A 300 -6.12 3.66 10.50
N VAL A 301 -4.92 3.57 11.09
CA VAL A 301 -4.78 3.07 12.46
C VAL A 301 -5.43 4.02 13.48
N ALA A 302 -5.27 5.34 13.32
CA ALA A 302 -5.95 6.31 14.17
C ALA A 302 -7.47 6.17 14.12
N LEU A 303 -8.04 5.76 12.98
CA LEU A 303 -9.46 5.46 12.81
C LEU A 303 -9.88 4.10 13.39
N GLY A 304 -8.94 3.29 13.90
CA GLY A 304 -9.20 1.95 14.44
C GLY A 304 -9.13 0.82 13.41
N GLY A 305 -8.64 1.12 12.20
CA GLY A 305 -8.35 0.11 11.19
C GLY A 305 -7.06 -0.66 11.46
N ARG A 306 -6.78 -1.66 10.61
CA ARG A 306 -5.56 -2.48 10.67
C ARG A 306 -4.70 -2.32 9.43
N LEU A 307 -3.39 -2.51 9.61
CA LEU A 307 -2.42 -2.56 8.52
C LEU A 307 -2.18 -4.02 8.14
N VAL A 308 -2.21 -4.31 6.84
CA VAL A 308 -1.88 -5.64 6.31
C VAL A 308 -0.99 -5.43 5.08
N PRO A 309 0.08 -6.22 4.89
CA PRO A 309 0.87 -6.17 3.66
C PRO A 309 -0.02 -6.35 2.42
N ALA A 310 0.12 -5.47 1.43
CA ALA A 310 -0.75 -5.47 0.26
C ALA A 310 -0.72 -6.81 -0.50
N LEU A 311 0.47 -7.40 -0.68
CA LEU A 311 0.62 -8.73 -1.29
C LEU A 311 -0.17 -9.79 -0.56
N ARG A 312 -0.14 -9.77 0.78
CA ARG A 312 -0.89 -10.72 1.60
C ARG A 312 -2.40 -10.55 1.41
N VAL A 313 -2.88 -9.30 1.36
CA VAL A 313 -4.31 -9.04 1.10
C VAL A 313 -4.73 -9.62 -0.24
N VAL A 314 -3.98 -9.33 -1.30
CA VAL A 314 -4.30 -9.82 -2.65
C VAL A 314 -4.17 -11.35 -2.72
N ALA A 315 -3.11 -11.94 -2.16
CA ALA A 315 -2.92 -13.39 -2.14
C ALA A 315 -4.02 -14.12 -1.36
N ASP A 316 -4.41 -13.62 -0.19
CA ASP A 316 -5.49 -14.18 0.62
C ASP A 316 -6.83 -14.08 -0.13
N ASP A 317 -7.15 -12.91 -0.70
CA ASP A 317 -8.41 -12.70 -1.40
C ASP A 317 -8.49 -13.47 -2.73
N LEU A 318 -7.37 -13.70 -3.43
CA LEU A 318 -7.30 -14.55 -4.63
C LEU A 318 -7.25 -16.05 -4.33
N GLY A 319 -7.19 -16.44 -3.05
CA GLY A 319 -7.11 -17.84 -2.63
C GLY A 319 -5.80 -18.51 -3.05
N LEU A 320 -4.68 -17.79 -2.99
CA LEU A 320 -3.39 -18.27 -3.49
C LEU A 320 -2.98 -19.61 -2.85
N ASP A 321 -3.17 -19.79 -1.53
CA ASP A 321 -2.82 -21.05 -0.85
C ASP A 321 -3.63 -22.25 -1.38
N ALA A 322 -4.91 -22.04 -1.70
CA ALA A 322 -5.74 -23.10 -2.28
C ALA A 322 -5.31 -23.46 -3.71
N ARG A 323 -4.86 -22.48 -4.49
CA ARG A 323 -4.31 -22.70 -5.84
C ARG A 323 -2.95 -23.41 -5.78
N LEU A 324 -2.08 -22.99 -4.84
CA LEU A 324 -0.79 -23.62 -4.60
C LEU A 324 -0.93 -25.11 -4.28
N ALA A 325 -1.94 -25.51 -3.51
CA ALA A 325 -2.19 -26.92 -3.20
C ALA A 325 -2.43 -27.81 -4.44
N GLY A 326 -2.75 -27.23 -5.60
CA GLY A 326 -3.06 -27.93 -6.84
C GLY A 326 -1.95 -27.97 -7.89
N VAL A 327 -0.78 -27.37 -7.64
CA VAL A 327 0.32 -27.26 -8.61
C VAL A 327 1.57 -28.04 -8.19
N ASP A 328 2.49 -28.25 -9.14
CA ASP A 328 3.74 -28.99 -8.94
C ASP A 328 4.96 -28.05 -8.76
N ALA A 329 4.87 -26.80 -9.23
CA ALA A 329 5.89 -25.77 -9.05
C ALA A 329 5.28 -24.37 -9.16
N VAL A 330 6.03 -23.38 -8.63
CA VAL A 330 5.68 -21.97 -8.73
C VAL A 330 6.76 -21.23 -9.50
N VAL A 331 6.34 -20.41 -10.45
CA VAL A 331 7.22 -19.52 -11.21
C VAL A 331 6.87 -18.08 -10.83
N VAL A 332 7.88 -17.32 -10.42
CA VAL A 332 7.73 -15.90 -10.09
C VAL A 332 8.48 -15.07 -11.12
N LEU A 333 7.75 -14.23 -11.86
CA LEU A 333 8.29 -13.20 -12.72
C LEU A 333 8.60 -11.95 -11.89
N ALA A 334 9.82 -11.45 -11.99
CA ALA A 334 10.25 -10.22 -11.34
C ALA A 334 11.06 -9.35 -12.30
N ASP A 335 11.15 -8.04 -12.04
CA ASP A 335 12.13 -7.21 -12.74
C ASP A 335 13.54 -7.49 -12.18
N GLU A 336 13.74 -7.31 -10.88
CA GLU A 336 15.01 -7.60 -10.21
C GLU A 336 14.80 -8.47 -8.98
N LEU A 337 15.58 -9.55 -8.86
CA LEU A 337 15.70 -10.29 -7.60
C LEU A 337 16.80 -9.66 -6.72
N GLY A 338 16.37 -8.74 -5.86
CA GLY A 338 17.23 -8.00 -4.91
C GLY A 338 16.63 -7.93 -3.50
N ALA A 339 17.13 -7.01 -2.68
CA ALA A 339 16.75 -6.87 -1.27
C ALA A 339 15.23 -6.63 -1.07
N HIS A 340 14.60 -5.88 -1.98
CA HIS A 340 13.15 -5.64 -1.93
C HIS A 340 12.33 -6.94 -2.06
N GLU A 341 12.57 -7.70 -3.14
CA GLU A 341 11.87 -8.96 -3.43
C GLU A 341 12.10 -10.03 -2.35
N LEU A 342 13.29 -10.05 -1.73
CA LEU A 342 13.63 -11.00 -0.66
C LEU A 342 13.11 -10.57 0.73
N GLY A 343 12.94 -9.26 0.96
CA GLY A 343 12.48 -8.70 2.24
C GLY A 343 10.97 -8.74 2.39
N GLY A 344 10.27 -7.98 1.53
CA GLY A 344 8.81 -7.78 1.61
C GLY A 344 8.09 -7.81 0.26
N GLY A 345 8.80 -8.16 -0.81
CA GLY A 345 8.25 -8.24 -2.16
C GLY A 345 7.60 -9.59 -2.49
N THR A 346 7.28 -9.75 -3.77
CA THR A 346 6.43 -10.84 -4.29
C THR A 346 7.09 -12.20 -4.10
N VAL A 347 8.38 -12.31 -4.38
CA VAL A 347 9.15 -13.56 -4.23
C VAL A 347 9.10 -14.06 -2.79
N ARG A 348 9.33 -13.18 -1.80
CA ARG A 348 9.28 -13.55 -0.38
C ARG A 348 7.91 -14.04 0.06
N GLU A 349 6.84 -13.36 -0.33
CA GLU A 349 5.45 -13.73 0.00
C GLU A 349 5.08 -15.08 -0.62
N VAL A 350 5.34 -15.24 -1.92
CA VAL A 350 5.03 -16.46 -2.67
C VAL A 350 5.84 -17.64 -2.13
N ALA A 351 7.14 -17.45 -1.88
CA ALA A 351 7.99 -18.51 -1.36
C ALA A 351 7.60 -18.95 0.06
N ALA A 352 7.16 -18.02 0.91
CA ALA A 352 6.64 -18.35 2.24
C ALA A 352 5.43 -19.31 2.16
N ARG A 353 4.49 -19.01 1.25
CA ARG A 353 3.28 -19.82 1.06
C ARG A 353 3.59 -21.15 0.39
N ALA A 354 4.39 -21.13 -0.68
CA ALA A 354 4.81 -22.32 -1.41
C ALA A 354 5.54 -23.34 -0.49
N ALA A 355 6.31 -22.85 0.49
CA ALA A 355 6.99 -23.71 1.47
C ALA A 355 6.03 -24.57 2.30
N HIS A 356 4.83 -24.06 2.63
CA HIS A 356 3.81 -24.86 3.35
C HIS A 356 3.28 -26.04 2.51
N HIS A 357 3.43 -25.96 1.19
CA HIS A 357 3.04 -27.00 0.24
C HIS A 357 4.25 -27.81 -0.28
N ALA A 358 5.45 -27.56 0.23
CA ALA A 358 6.71 -28.16 -0.24
C ALA A 358 6.98 -27.97 -1.74
N LEU A 359 6.52 -26.85 -2.32
CA LEU A 359 6.65 -26.57 -3.75
C LEU A 359 7.99 -25.90 -4.07
N PRO A 360 8.66 -26.29 -5.18
CA PRO A 360 9.80 -25.56 -5.67
C PRO A 360 9.37 -24.20 -6.23
N VAL A 361 10.14 -23.16 -5.90
CA VAL A 361 9.93 -21.78 -6.35
C VAL A 361 11.03 -21.40 -7.32
N VAL A 362 10.65 -21.04 -8.54
CA VAL A 362 11.57 -20.64 -9.61
C VAL A 362 11.36 -19.17 -9.90
N VAL A 363 12.42 -18.36 -9.80
CA VAL A 363 12.37 -16.94 -10.14
C VAL A 363 12.96 -16.73 -11.53
N VAL A 364 12.21 -16.07 -12.40
CA VAL A 364 12.69 -15.57 -13.69
C VAL A 364 12.69 -14.04 -13.60
N ALA A 365 13.87 -13.42 -13.77
CA ALA A 365 14.03 -11.98 -13.58
C ALA A 365 14.93 -11.32 -14.63
N ARG A 366 14.81 -10.01 -14.83
CA ARG A 366 15.74 -9.26 -15.69
C ARG A 366 17.13 -9.31 -15.10
N ALA A 367 17.22 -9.00 -13.82
CA ALA A 367 18.47 -9.01 -13.07
C ALA A 367 18.34 -9.83 -11.77
N VAL A 368 19.44 -10.46 -11.36
CA VAL A 368 19.57 -11.13 -10.06
C VAL A 368 20.78 -10.54 -9.36
N VAL A 369 20.53 -9.73 -8.35
CA VAL A 369 21.57 -9.09 -7.53
C VAL A 369 21.78 -9.86 -6.22
N ALA A 370 20.74 -10.55 -5.75
CA ALA A 370 20.78 -11.40 -4.57
C ALA A 370 21.82 -12.52 -4.68
N GLY A 371 22.62 -12.73 -3.63
CA GLY A 371 23.56 -13.83 -3.55
C GLY A 371 22.87 -15.18 -3.33
N ARG A 372 23.55 -16.28 -3.69
CA ARG A 372 23.01 -17.66 -3.53
C ARG A 372 22.53 -17.99 -2.11
N ARG A 373 23.19 -17.46 -1.08
CA ARG A 373 22.80 -17.68 0.32
C ARG A 373 21.46 -17.02 0.65
N GLU A 374 21.24 -15.82 0.14
CA GLU A 374 20.00 -15.07 0.35
C GLU A 374 18.84 -15.72 -0.40
N GLN A 375 19.09 -16.17 -1.63
CA GLN A 375 18.12 -16.94 -2.43
C GLN A 375 17.69 -18.24 -1.71
N ALA A 376 18.67 -19.01 -1.20
CA ALA A 376 18.38 -20.24 -0.46
C ALA A 376 17.63 -19.96 0.85
N ALA A 377 17.99 -18.90 1.58
CA ALA A 377 17.31 -18.49 2.80
C ALA A 377 15.86 -18.06 2.55
N ALA A 378 15.56 -17.51 1.37
CA ALA A 378 14.21 -17.16 0.94
C ALA A 378 13.40 -18.37 0.40
N GLY A 379 13.97 -19.57 0.33
CA GLY A 379 13.28 -20.77 -0.17
C GLY A 379 13.21 -20.86 -1.69
N VAL A 380 14.04 -20.10 -2.42
CA VAL A 380 14.09 -20.13 -3.88
C VAL A 380 14.86 -21.35 -4.37
N SER A 381 14.25 -22.15 -5.22
CA SER A 381 14.81 -23.40 -5.78
C SER A 381 15.64 -23.17 -7.04
N GLY A 382 15.34 -22.12 -7.82
CA GLY A 382 16.11 -21.74 -8.99
C GLY A 382 15.91 -20.29 -9.38
N THR A 383 16.96 -19.62 -9.85
CA THR A 383 16.92 -18.22 -10.30
C THR A 383 17.53 -18.10 -11.68
N TYR A 384 16.85 -17.40 -12.56
CA TYR A 384 17.27 -17.26 -13.96
C TYR A 384 17.15 -15.80 -14.39
N ALA A 385 18.30 -15.20 -14.74
CA ALA A 385 18.37 -13.82 -15.22
C ALA A 385 18.48 -13.77 -16.75
N TRP A 386 17.71 -12.90 -17.43
CA TRP A 386 17.90 -12.68 -18.87
C TRP A 386 18.90 -11.56 -19.20
N GLY A 387 19.12 -10.60 -18.30
CA GLY A 387 20.02 -9.47 -18.54
C GLY A 387 19.67 -8.74 -19.84
N ASP A 388 20.65 -8.60 -20.74
CA ASP A 388 20.48 -8.03 -22.08
C ASP A 388 20.07 -9.07 -23.16
N GLY A 389 19.86 -10.33 -22.75
CA GLY A 389 19.46 -11.42 -23.64
C GLY A 389 17.95 -11.48 -23.89
N ASP A 390 17.55 -12.42 -24.77
CA ASP A 390 16.13 -12.64 -25.08
C ASP A 390 15.40 -13.34 -23.91
N PRO A 391 14.43 -12.67 -23.26
CA PRO A 391 13.66 -13.27 -22.18
C PRO A 391 12.87 -14.51 -22.62
N ARG A 392 12.41 -14.57 -23.87
CA ARG A 392 11.67 -15.73 -24.39
C ARG A 392 12.54 -16.97 -24.43
N ALA A 393 13.71 -16.88 -25.05
CA ALA A 393 14.66 -17.99 -25.13
C ALA A 393 15.11 -18.49 -23.74
N LEU A 394 15.20 -17.60 -22.74
CA LEU A 394 15.43 -17.98 -21.35
C LEU A 394 14.24 -18.77 -20.79
N VAL A 395 13.04 -18.21 -20.84
CA VAL A 395 11.83 -18.80 -20.26
C VAL A 395 11.55 -20.18 -20.86
N GLU A 396 11.60 -20.32 -22.19
CA GLU A 396 11.38 -21.62 -22.84
C GLU A 396 12.42 -22.67 -22.42
N ARG A 397 13.68 -22.25 -22.20
CA ARG A 397 14.72 -23.15 -21.68
C ARG A 397 14.43 -23.58 -20.24
N VAL A 398 14.07 -22.63 -19.38
CA VAL A 398 13.71 -22.90 -17.98
C VAL A 398 12.50 -23.82 -17.91
N ALA A 399 11.45 -23.54 -18.69
CA ALA A 399 10.27 -24.38 -18.79
C ALA A 399 10.60 -25.82 -19.18
N ARG A 400 11.49 -26.04 -20.16
CA ARG A 400 11.97 -27.40 -20.51
C ARG A 400 12.73 -28.08 -19.37
N THR A 401 13.50 -27.33 -18.57
CA THR A 401 14.24 -27.89 -17.43
C THR A 401 13.30 -28.32 -16.31
N TRP A 402 12.32 -27.48 -15.99
CA TRP A 402 11.44 -27.69 -14.83
C TRP A 402 10.21 -28.55 -15.15
N SER A 403 9.83 -28.69 -16.43
CA SER A 403 8.68 -29.50 -16.85
C SER A 403 9.02 -30.91 -17.31
N ARG A 404 10.31 -31.28 -17.33
CA ARG A 404 10.76 -32.66 -17.60
C ARG A 404 10.84 -33.43 -16.27
N GLY A 405 9.67 -33.76 -15.74
CA GLY A 405 9.46 -34.68 -14.62
C GLY A 405 8.55 -35.82 -15.06
#